data_AF-A0A7Y1VIV7-F1
#
_entry.id   AF-A0A7Y1VIV7-F1
#
_cell.length_a   1.000
_cell.length_b   1.000
_cell.length_c   1.000
_cell.angle_alpha   90.00
_cell.angle_beta   90.00
_cell.angle_gamma   90.00
#
_symmetry.space_group_name_H-M   'P 1'
#
loop_
_entity.id
_entity.type
_entity.pdbx_description
1 polymer ?
#
loop_
_entity_poly.entity_id
_entity_poly.type
_entity_poly.pdbx_seq_one_letter_code
_entity_poly.pdbx_strand_id
1 'polypeptide(L)' 'MKTLHLIKEIYMEGFKNLGHMIVREYFRVFTWISFILFFVALYAFVYRAVTGFAFD' A
#
# COMPACT_ATOMS: atom_id res chain seq x y z
N MET A 1 -38.17 7.59 -10.07
CA MET A 1 -37.27 8.69 -10.46
C MET A 1 -36.53 9.30 -9.26
N LYS A 2 -37.23 9.76 -8.20
CA LYS A 2 -36.58 10.41 -7.03
C LYS A 2 -35.64 9.50 -6.22
N THR A 3 -36.01 8.23 -6.04
CA THR A 3 -35.25 7.26 -5.25
C THR A 3 -33.95 6.82 -5.93
N LEU A 4 -33.97 6.63 -7.26
CA LEU A 4 -32.77 6.30 -8.04
C LEU A 4 -31.74 7.44 -8.00
N HIS A 5 -32.21 8.69 -7.98
CA HIS A 5 -31.32 9.84 -7.91
C HIS A 5 -30.62 9.93 -6.55
N LEU A 6 -31.36 9.72 -5.46
CA LEU A 6 -30.83 9.67 -4.09
C LEU A 6 -29.80 8.55 -3.90
N ILE A 7 -30.08 7.34 -4.40
CA ILE A 7 -29.14 6.22 -4.30
C ILE A 7 -27.84 6.54 -5.04
N LYS A 8 -27.92 7.14 -6.24
CA LYS A 8 -26.76 7.55 -7.02
C LYS A 8 -25.93 8.61 -6.31
N GLU A 9 -26.57 9.58 -5.66
CA GLU A 9 -25.91 10.62 -4.86
C GLU A 9 -25.16 10.02 -3.68
N ILE A 10 -25.82 9.19 -2.87
CA ILE A 10 -25.21 8.51 -1.73
C ILE A 10 -24.04 7.63 -2.18
N TYR A 11 -24.18 6.94 -3.31
CA TYR A 11 -23.10 6.12 -3.87
C TYR A 11 -21.91 6.98 -4.31
N MET A 12 -22.14 8.05 -5.08
CA MET A 12 -21.07 8.95 -5.53
C MET A 12 -20.37 9.64 -4.36
N GLU A 13 -21.12 10.12 -3.38
CA GLU A 13 -20.60 10.86 -2.23
C GLU A 13 -19.85 9.93 -1.27
N GLY A 14 -20.41 8.74 -1.02
CA GLY A 14 -19.77 7.67 -0.26
C GLY A 14 -18.47 7.18 -0.90
N PHE A 15 -18.48 6.83 -2.19
CA PHE A 15 -17.29 6.33 -2.88
C PHE A 15 -16.20 7.39 -3.06
N LYS A 16 -16.57 8.65 -3.32
CA LYS A 16 -15.62 9.76 -3.47
C LYS A 16 -14.90 10.07 -2.16
N ASN A 17 -15.62 9.99 -1.02
CA ASN A 17 -15.00 10.12 0.30
C ASN A 17 -14.21 8.87 0.73
N LEU A 18 -14.71 7.66 0.43
CA LEU A 18 -13.99 6.40 0.71
C LEU A 18 -12.64 6.35 -0.01
N GLY A 19 -12.64 6.70 -1.30
CA GLY A 19 -11.43 6.74 -2.11
C GLY A 19 -10.39 7.69 -1.51
N HIS A 20 -10.77 8.92 -1.18
CA HIS A 20 -9.83 9.88 -0.59
C HIS A 20 -9.26 9.41 0.77
N MET A 21 -10.09 8.80 1.61
CA MET A 21 -9.67 8.40 2.95
C MET A 21 -8.82 7.14 2.95
N ILE A 22 -9.23 6.11 2.20
CA ILE A 22 -8.52 4.84 2.11
C ILE A 22 -7.23 5.01 1.33
N VAL A 23 -7.26 5.65 0.16
CA VAL A 23 -6.07 5.80 -0.69
C VAL A 23 -4.99 6.60 0.04
N ARG A 24 -5.34 7.65 0.79
CA ARG A 24 -4.33 8.46 1.47
C ARG A 24 -3.57 7.70 2.56
N GLU A 25 -4.29 6.98 3.43
CA GLU A 25 -3.64 6.31 4.56
C GLU A 25 -3.12 4.91 4.19
N TYR A 26 -3.80 4.20 3.29
CA TYR A 26 -3.37 2.89 2.80
C TYR A 26 -2.03 2.99 2.07
N PHE A 27 -1.87 3.97 1.17
CA PHE A 27 -0.60 4.15 0.47
C PHE A 27 0.54 4.50 1.43
N ARG A 28 0.26 5.30 2.46
CA ARG A 28 1.26 5.64 3.48
C ARG A 28 1.78 4.39 4.20
N VAL A 29 0.87 3.54 4.70
CA VAL A 29 1.24 2.30 5.39
C VAL A 29 1.94 1.34 4.44
N PHE A 30 1.42 1.18 3.22
CA PHE A 30 1.99 0.32 2.19
C PHE A 30 3.43 0.74 1.79
N THR A 31 3.67 2.03 1.66
CA THR A 31 5.00 2.57 1.37
C THR A 31 5.97 2.28 2.51
N TRP A 32 5.58 2.50 3.77
CA TRP A 32 6.42 2.16 4.92
C TRP A 32 6.75 0.66 5.00
N ILE A 33 5.76 -0.21 4.76
CA ILE A 33 5.97 -1.67 4.73
C ILE A 33 6.94 -2.04 3.59
N SER A 34 6.76 -1.47 2.41
CA SER A 34 7.62 -1.73 1.25
C SER A 34 9.06 -1.30 1.50
N PHE A 35 9.28 -0.14 2.15
CA PHE A 35 10.62 0.29 2.55
C PHE A 35 11.25 -0.66 3.56
N ILE A 36 10.50 -1.09 4.58
CA ILE A 36 11.01 -2.05 5.57
C ILE A 36 11.44 -3.35 4.88
N LEU A 37 10.59 -3.92 4.02
CA LEU A 37 10.91 -5.14 3.27
C LEU A 37 12.13 -4.95 2.37
N PHE A 38 12.25 -3.81 1.70
CA PHE A 38 13.41 -3.48 0.90
C PHE A 38 14.70 -3.42 1.72
N PHE A 39 14.68 -2.78 2.90
CA PHE A 39 15.85 -2.72 3.78
C PHE A 39 16.25 -4.10 4.32
N VAL A 40 15.28 -4.96 4.63
CA VAL A 40 15.56 -6.35 5.04
C VAL A 40 16.24 -7.12 3.91
N ALA A 41 15.73 -7.02 2.69
CA ALA A 41 16.35 -7.65 1.52
C ALA A 41 17.75 -7.10 1.25
N LEU A 42 17.94 -5.78 1.35
CA LEU A 42 19.23 -5.12 1.18
C LEU A 42 20.23 -5.57 2.25
N TYR A 43 19.81 -5.64 3.51
CA TYR A 43 20.64 -6.14 4.60
C TYR A 43 21.09 -7.58 4.33
N ALA A 44 20.16 -8.47 3.98
CA ALA A 44 20.47 -9.86 3.67
C ALA A 44 21.45 -9.97 2.48
N PHE A 45 21.24 -9.15 1.45
CA PHE A 45 22.12 -9.07 0.29
C PHE A 45 23.53 -8.59 0.66
N VAL A 46 23.65 -7.50 1.41
CA VAL A 46 24.95 -6.96 1.85
C VAL A 46 25.66 -7.94 2.77
N TYR A 47 24.95 -8.51 3.75
CA TYR A 47 25.48 -9.54 4.63
C TYR A 47 26.08 -10.68 3.82
N ARG A 48 25.35 -11.16 2.81
CA ARG A 48 25.80 -12.23 1.91
C ARG A 48 26.97 -11.81 1.03
N ALA A 49 26.98 -10.58 0.53
CA ALA A 49 28.07 -10.06 -0.28
C ALA A 49 29.38 -9.97 0.53
N VAL A 50 29.30 -9.60 1.81
CA VAL A 50 30.47 -9.44 2.71
C VAL A 50 30.95 -10.78 3.26
N THR A 51 30.04 -11.68 3.66
CA THR A 51 30.40 -13.01 4.21
C THR A 51 30.77 -14.04 3.14
N GLY A 52 30.63 -13.68 1.85
CA GLY A 52 30.86 -14.57 0.73
C GLY A 52 29.69 -15.51 0.48
N PHE A 53 29.59 -15.99 -0.76
CA PHE A 53 28.64 -17.04 -1.08
C PHE A 53 29.19 -18.42 -0.67
N ALA A 54 28.60 -19.01 0.38
CA ALA A 54 28.54 -20.46 0.57
C ALA A 54 27.74 -21.05 -0.61
N PHE A 55 28.42 -21.20 -1.74
CA PHE A 55 28.05 -22.15 -2.78
C PHE A 55 28.60 -23.51 -2.31
N ASP A 56 27.88 -24.16 -1.40
CA ASP A 56 28.01 -25.60 -1.21
C ASP A 56 26.88 -26.28 -1.99
#